data_AF-A0A2E8CM30-F1
#
_entry.id   AF-A0A2E8CM30-F1
#
_cell.length_a   1.000
_cell.length_b   1.000
_cell.length_c   1.000
_cell.angle_alpha   90.00
_cell.angle_beta   90.00
_cell.angle_gamma   90.00
#
_symmetry.space_group_name_H-M   'P 1'
#
loop_
_entity.id
_entity.type
_entity.pdbx_description
1 polymer ?
#
loop_
_entity_poly.entity_id
_entity_poly.type
_entity_poly.pdbx_seq_one_letter_code
_entity_poly.pdbx_strand_id
1 'polypeptide(L)' 'LANGFSGHGIMHAPAVGRGLAELIVQGRYASIDLDCFGYERIRAGRPYREQGII' A
#
# COMPACT_ATOMS: atom_id res chain seq x y z
N LEU A 1 4.10 -7.84 0.81
CA LEU A 1 5.19 -7.05 1.43
C LEU A 1 4.60 -5.70 1.83
N ALA A 2 5.04 -5.13 2.96
CA ALA A 2 4.67 -3.78 3.39
C ALA A 2 5.94 -3.05 3.83
N ASN A 3 6.39 -2.10 3.02
CA ASN A 3 7.64 -1.35 3.19
C ASN A 3 7.52 0.02 2.50
N GLY A 4 8.56 0.85 2.62
CA GLY A 4 8.61 2.15 1.93
C GLY A 4 7.73 3.25 2.54
N PHE A 5 7.46 3.20 3.84
CA PHE A 5 6.60 4.17 4.54
C PHE A 5 7.30 5.50 4.92
N SER A 6 8.60 5.64 4.63
CA SER A 6 9.35 6.90 4.72
C SER A 6 9.11 7.76 5.97
N GLY A 7 9.06 7.13 7.16
CA GLY A 7 8.88 7.81 8.45
C GLY A 7 7.43 8.01 8.91
N HIS A 8 6.45 7.82 8.04
CA HIS A 8 5.02 8.01 8.32
C HIS A 8 4.27 6.70 8.56
N GLY A 9 4.98 5.58 8.71
CA GLY A 9 4.40 4.24 8.81
C GLY A 9 3.43 4.06 9.98
N ILE A 10 3.61 4.79 11.09
CA ILE A 10 2.71 4.70 12.25
C ILE A 10 1.30 5.22 11.93
N MET A 11 1.18 6.25 11.09
CA MET A 11 -0.11 6.80 10.67
C MET A 11 -0.87 5.84 9.75
N HIS A 12 -0.13 5.07 8.96
CA HIS A 12 -0.71 4.14 7.98
C HIS A 12 -0.85 2.70 8.50
N ALA A 13 -0.24 2.38 9.65
CA ALA A 13 -0.21 1.03 10.20
C ALA A 13 -1.59 0.36 10.32
N PRO A 14 -2.67 1.03 10.77
CA PRO A 14 -3.98 0.39 10.86
C PRO A 14 -4.53 -0.03 9.49
N ALA A 15 -4.45 0.85 8.49
CA ALA A 15 -4.96 0.58 7.14
C ALA A 15 -4.12 -0.50 6.43
N VAL A 16 -2.80 -0.42 6.53
CA VAL A 16 -1.87 -1.41 5.96
C VAL A 16 -2.05 -2.78 6.60
N GLY A 17 -2.19 -2.83 7.93
CA GLY A 17 -2.41 -4.08 8.65
C GLY A 17 -3.70 -4.78 8.22
N ARG A 18 -4.81 -4.02 8.11
CA ARG A 18 -6.08 -4.56 7.61
C ARG A 18 -5.95 -5.06 6.18
N GLY A 19 -5.39 -4.25 5.27
CA GLY A 19 -5.23 -4.61 3.87
C GLY A 19 -4.35 -5.84 3.67
N LEU A 20 -3.27 -5.98 4.44
CA LEU A 20 -2.44 -7.19 4.42
C LEU A 20 -3.19 -8.42 4.92
N ALA A 21 -3.94 -8.31 6.01
CA ALA A 21 -4.72 -9.43 6.54
C ALA A 21 -5.78 -9.90 5.51
N GLU A 22 -6.47 -8.96 4.85
CA GLU A 22 -7.42 -9.27 3.78
C GLU A 22 -6.74 -9.92 2.59
N LEU A 23 -5.61 -9.38 2.14
CA LEU A 23 -4.86 -9.95 1.02
C LEU A 23 -4.39 -11.39 1.31
N ILE A 24 -3.94 -11.66 2.54
CA ILE A 24 -3.49 -13.00 2.97
C ILE A 24 -4.67 -13.98 3.04
N VAL A 25 -5.78 -13.57 3.65
CA VAL A 25 -6.91 -14.48 3.94
C VAL A 25 -7.86 -14.63 2.75
N GLN A 26 -8.09 -13.54 2.00
CA GLN A 26 -9.10 -13.44 0.95
C GLN A 26 -8.50 -13.35 -0.45
N GLY A 27 -7.19 -13.17 -0.58
CA GLY A 27 -6.50 -13.01 -1.86
C GLY A 27 -6.74 -11.67 -2.56
N ARG A 28 -7.45 -10.75 -1.90
CA ARG A 28 -7.77 -9.42 -2.44
C ARG A 28 -7.98 -8.42 -1.30
N TYR A 29 -7.81 -7.14 -1.61
CA TYR A 29 -8.26 -6.08 -0.73
C TYR A 29 -9.80 -6.01 -0.72
N ALA A 30 -10.39 -5.74 0.45
CA ALA A 30 -11.84 -5.68 0.61
C ALA A 30 -12.29 -4.35 1.23
N SER A 31 -11.59 -3.86 2.24
CA SER A 31 -11.97 -2.62 2.93
C SER A 31 -11.40 -1.37 2.25
N ILE A 32 -10.13 -1.42 1.84
CA ILE A 32 -9.41 -0.30 1.22
C ILE A 32 -8.62 -0.86 0.05
N ASP A 33 -8.83 -0.32 -1.14
CA ASP A 33 -8.02 -0.68 -2.31
C ASP A 33 -6.60 -0.09 -2.17
N LEU A 34 -5.62 -0.99 -2.11
CA LEU A 34 -4.19 -0.66 -2.01
C LEU A 34 -3.41 -1.11 -3.25
N ASP A 35 -4.08 -1.47 -4.36
CA ASP A 35 -3.45 -1.96 -5.59
C ASP A 35 -2.47 -0.94 -6.19
N CYS A 36 -2.74 0.36 -5.99
CA CYS A 36 -1.86 1.44 -6.43
C CYS A 36 -0.46 1.41 -5.77
N PHE A 37 -0.29 0.70 -4.65
CA PHE A 37 0.99 0.48 -3.97
C PHE A 37 1.63 -0.86 -4.30
N GLY A 38 0.93 -1.73 -5.05
CA GLY A 38 1.38 -3.07 -5.41
C GLY A 38 2.66 -3.09 -6.26
N TYR A 39 3.36 -4.22 -6.23
CA TYR A 39 4.61 -4.43 -6.97
C TYR A 39 4.44 -4.23 -8.49
N GLU A 40 3.26 -4.51 -9.03
CA GLU A 40 2.94 -4.36 -10.45
C GLU A 40 3.19 -2.97 -10.99
N ARG A 41 3.07 -1.92 -10.17
CA ARG A 41 3.37 -0.55 -10.57
C ARG A 41 4.85 -0.36 -10.91
N ILE A 42 5.74 -1.08 -10.22
CA ILE A 42 7.18 -1.05 -10.48
C ILE A 42 7.48 -1.77 -11.79
N ARG A 43 6.94 -2.98 -11.97
CA ARG A 43 7.11 -3.77 -13.19
C ARG A 43 6.58 -3.04 -14.44
N ALA A 44 5.48 -2.31 -14.28
CA ALA A 44 4.85 -1.54 -15.36
C ALA A 44 5.42 -0.11 -15.53
N GLY A 45 6.42 0.30 -14.74
CA GLY A 45 6.96 1.67 -14.82
C GLY A 45 5.95 2.77 -14.52
N ARG A 46 4.95 2.49 -13.67
CA ARG A 46 3.87 3.42 -13.26
C ARG A 46 4.15 3.96 -11.86
N PRO A 47 4.98 5.01 -11.72
CA PRO A 47 5.28 5.58 -10.40
C PRO A 47 4.03 6.20 -9.78
N TYR A 48 3.84 5.97 -8.48
CA TYR A 48 2.85 6.68 -7.67
C TYR A 48 3.59 7.77 -6.89
N ARG A 49 3.45 9.02 -7.34
CA ARG A 49 4.16 10.17 -6.75
C ARG A 49 3.39 10.71 -5.57
N GLU A 50 4.11 11.00 -4.48
CA GLU A 50 3.56 11.76 -3.37
C GLU A 50 3.29 13.20 -3.81
N GLN A 51 2.06 13.66 -3.63
CA GLN A 51 1.62 15.02 -3.95
C GLN A 51 1.23 15.67 -2.63
N GLY A 52 2.11 16.49 -2.03
CA GLY A 52 1.78 17.17 -0.78
C GLY A 52 2.94 17.45 0.18
N ILE A 53 4.16 17.01 -0.12
CA ILE A 53 5.37 17.46 0.59
C ILE A 53 6.00 18.60 -0.22
N ILE A 54 6.06 19.80 0.36
CA ILE A 54 6.79 20.99 -0.16
C ILE A 54 8.20 20.96 0.43
#